data_AF-A0A660NZ84-F1
#
_entry.id   AF-A0A660NZ84-F1
#
_cell.length_a   1.000
_cell.length_b   1.000
_cell.length_c   1.000
_cell.angle_alpha   90.00
_cell.angle_beta   90.00
_cell.angle_gamma   90.00
#
_symmetry.space_group_name_H-M   'P 1'
#
loop_
_entity.id
_entity.type
_entity.pdbx_description
1 polymer ?
#
loop_
_entity_poly.entity_id
_entity_poly.type
_entity_poly.pdbx_seq_one_letter_code
_entity_poly.pdbx_strand_id
1 'polypeptide(L)' 'MTETKYIFVTGGVVSSLGKGIISSSIGKLLQARGYNITIQK' A
#
# COMPACT_ATOMS: atom_id res chain seq x y z
N MET A 1 -0.63 15.14 -17.38
CA MET A 1 -0.07 14.59 -16.14
C MET A 1 -1.15 13.76 -15.49
N THR A 2 -0.93 12.46 -15.28
CA THR A 2 -1.90 11.61 -14.57
C THR A 2 -1.88 11.98 -13.09
N GLU A 3 -3.06 12.12 -12.50
CA GLU A 3 -3.22 12.44 -11.08
C GLU A 3 -2.69 11.30 -10.19
N THR A 4 -1.99 11.64 -9.11
CA THR A 4 -1.48 10.65 -8.15
C THR A 4 -2.64 10.01 -7.40
N LYS A 5 -2.72 8.68 -7.42
CA LYS A 5 -3.75 7.92 -6.70
C LYS A 5 -3.25 7.57 -5.29
N TYR A 6 -4.09 7.79 -4.29
CA TYR A 6 -3.81 7.46 -2.89
C TYR A 6 -4.61 6.24 -2.45
N ILE A 7 -3.96 5.32 -1.72
CA ILE A 7 -4.57 4.13 -1.15
C ILE A 7 -4.35 4.18 0.36
N PHE A 8 -5.44 4.30 1.12
CA PHE A 8 -5.39 4.33 2.58
C PHE A 8 -5.63 2.93 3.13
N VAL A 9 -4.62 2.36 3.78
CA VAL A 9 -4.73 1.05 4.44
C VAL A 9 -5.06 1.28 5.91
N THR A 10 -6.33 1.09 6.25
CA THR A 10 -6.80 1.09 7.65
C THR A 10 -6.90 -0.34 8.17
N GLY A 11 -7.06 -0.52 9.47
CA GLY A 11 -7.55 -1.80 9.98
C GLY A 11 -7.76 -1.80 11.49
N GLY A 12 -8.93 -2.27 11.89
CA GLY A 12 -9.40 -2.30 13.27
C GLY A 12 -9.31 -3.69 13.93
N VAL A 13 -9.87 -3.77 15.14
CA VAL A 13 -9.94 -4.94 16.04
C VAL A 13 -8.66 -5.20 16.83
N VAL A 14 -7.54 -5.51 16.20
CA VAL A 14 -6.29 -5.80 16.91
C VAL A 14 -5.07 -5.22 16.18
N SER A 15 -4.16 -4.63 16.94
CA SER A 15 -2.81 -4.31 16.46
C SER A 15 -2.06 -5.63 16.20
N SER A 16 -1.20 -5.66 15.17
CA SER A 16 -0.42 -6.83 14.71
C SER A 16 -1.05 -7.79 13.67
N LEU A 17 -2.21 -7.48 13.08
CA LEU A 17 -2.80 -8.25 11.95
C LEU A 17 -2.01 -8.20 10.62
N GLY A 18 -0.79 -7.66 10.61
CA GLY A 18 0.03 -7.63 9.40
C GLY A 18 -0.32 -6.52 8.39
N LYS A 19 -0.99 -5.44 8.82
CA LYS A 19 -1.30 -4.27 7.95
C LYS A 19 -0.10 -3.76 7.14
N GLY A 20 1.08 -3.71 7.76
CA GLY A 20 2.32 -3.31 7.08
C GLY A 20 2.83 -4.31 6.05
N ILE A 21 2.61 -5.61 6.29
CA ILE A 21 2.95 -6.67 5.33
C ILE A 21 2.00 -6.59 4.14
N ILE A 22 0.70 -6.42 4.39
CA ILE A 22 -0.31 -6.27 3.34
C ILE A 22 -0.03 -5.05 2.47
N SER A 23 0.23 -3.88 3.08
CA SER A 23 0.54 -2.65 2.32
C SER A 23 1.82 -2.81 1.48
N SER A 24 2.85 -3.46 2.02
CA SER A 24 4.10 -3.73 1.31
C SER A 24 3.91 -4.68 0.13
N SER A 25 3.13 -5.76 0.32
CA SER A 25 2.80 -6.72 -0.75
C SER A 25 2.02 -6.07 -1.89
N ILE A 26 1.03 -5.22 -1.57
CA ILE A 26 0.29 -4.45 -2.59
C ILE A 26 1.23 -3.49 -3.33
N GLY A 27 2.08 -2.77 -2.61
CA GLY A 27 3.09 -1.90 -3.22
C GLY A 27 4.01 -2.64 -4.19
N LYS A 28 4.42 -3.86 -3.85
CA LYS A 28 5.27 -4.71 -4.71
C LYS A 28 4.55 -5.13 -6.00
N LEU A 29 3.27 -5.49 -5.91
CA LEU A 29 2.46 -5.82 -7.09
C LEU A 29 2.26 -4.63 -8.02
N LEU A 30 2.06 -3.43 -7.47
CA LEU A 30 1.95 -2.21 -8.26
C LEU A 30 3.28 -1.83 -8.92
N GLN A 31 4.40 -1.99 -8.22
CA GLN A 31 5.74 -1.87 -8.83
C GLN A 31 5.95 -2.86 -9.97
N ALA A 32 5.54 -4.12 -9.81
CA ALA A 32 5.66 -5.14 -10.85
C ALA A 32 4.82 -4.82 -12.10
N ARG A 33 3.76 -4.02 -11.96
CA ARG A 33 2.96 -3.49 -13.08
C ARG A 33 3.53 -2.21 -13.70
N GLY A 34 4.69 -1.74 -13.24
CA GLY A 34 5.36 -0.54 -13.75
C GLY A 34 4.85 0.78 -13.16
N TYR A 35 4.06 0.75 -12.09
CA TYR A 35 3.63 1.97 -11.41
C TYR A 35 4.74 2.52 -10.51
N ASN A 36 4.92 3.84 -10.53
CA ASN A 36 5.71 4.55 -9.52
C ASN A 36 4.85 4.67 -8.25
N ILE A 37 5.27 3.98 -7.19
CA ILE A 37 4.56 3.93 -5.91
C ILE A 37 5.47 4.35 -4.77
N THR A 38 4.86 4.93 -3.75
CA THR A 38 5.48 5.22 -2.46
C THR A 38 4.57 4.76 -1.34
N ILE A 39 5.16 4.31 -0.22
CA ILE A 39 4.41 3.88 0.97
C ILE A 39 4.79 4.82 2.11
N GLN A 40 3.78 5.41 2.74
CA GLN A 40 3.92 6.18 3.98
C GLN A 40 3.20 5.41 5.10
N LYS A 41 3.86 5.27 6.25
CA LYS A 41 3.32 4.60 7.44
C LYS A 41 2.86 5.63 8.47
#